data_AF-A0AAJ3B7S1-F1
#
_entry.id   AF-A0AAJ3B7S1-F1
#
_cell.length_a   1.000
_cell.length_b   1.000
_cell.length_c   1.000
_cell.angle_alpha   90.00
_cell.angle_beta   90.00
_cell.angle_gamma   90.00
#
_symmetry.space_group_name_H-M   'P 1'
#
loop_
_entity.id
_entity.type
_entity.pdbx_description
1 polymer ?
#
loop_
_entity_poly.entity_id
_entity_poly.type
_entity_poly.pdbx_seq_one_letter_code
_entity_poly.pdbx_strand_id
1 'polypeptide(L)'
;MTENIDNIIEQITSQIEDSPIKNLLTSALTVTLDKQKATLQELIEARNNGDLTNEDFELEILREKQIAEAEMLTWQISAKSEVQKIVNKTFSTLVDTLV
;
A
#
# COMPACT_ATOMS: atom_id res chain seq x y z
N MET A 1 3.27 -36.41 -7.28
CA MET A 1 2.50 -35.41 -6.50
C MET A 1 3.36 -34.22 -6.13
N THR A 2 4.55 -34.42 -5.57
CA THR A 2 5.52 -33.33 -5.26
C THR A 2 5.93 -32.52 -6.50
N GLU A 3 6.31 -33.19 -7.61
CA GLU A 3 6.57 -32.52 -8.91
C GLU A 3 5.39 -31.68 -9.43
N ASN A 4 4.14 -32.01 -9.04
CA ASN A 4 2.96 -31.28 -9.50
C ASN A 4 2.72 -30.01 -8.65
N ILE A 5 3.04 -30.06 -7.37
CA ILE A 5 2.97 -28.90 -6.46
C ILE A 5 4.05 -27.89 -6.82
N ASP A 6 5.26 -28.32 -7.13
CA ASP A 6 6.36 -27.43 -7.52
C ASP A 6 6.03 -26.65 -8.81
N ASN A 7 5.41 -27.30 -9.81
CA ASN A 7 4.93 -26.64 -11.02
C ASN A 7 3.80 -25.62 -10.75
N ILE A 8 2.90 -25.93 -9.80
CA ILE A 8 1.85 -24.99 -9.38
C ILE A 8 2.47 -23.78 -8.68
N ILE A 9 3.47 -23.99 -7.82
CA ILE A 9 4.22 -22.91 -7.14
C ILE A 9 4.89 -22.01 -8.19
N GLU A 10 5.53 -22.57 -9.22
CA GLU A 10 6.21 -21.80 -10.27
C GLU A 10 5.21 -21.01 -11.14
N GLN A 11 4.06 -21.60 -11.50
CA GLN A 11 2.99 -20.90 -12.22
C GLN A 11 2.37 -19.75 -11.41
N ILE A 12 2.20 -19.91 -10.10
CA ILE A 12 1.66 -18.86 -9.23
C ILE A 12 2.70 -17.77 -8.99
N THR A 13 3.96 -18.15 -8.73
CA THR A 13 5.05 -17.21 -8.42
C THR A 13 5.38 -16.30 -9.60
N SER A 14 5.39 -16.82 -10.83
CA SER A 14 5.57 -16.01 -12.05
C SER A 14 4.46 -14.96 -12.27
N GLN A 15 3.25 -15.20 -11.76
CA GLN A 15 2.16 -14.20 -11.78
C GLN A 15 2.31 -13.13 -10.68
N ILE A 16 3.19 -13.35 -9.70
CA ILE A 16 3.46 -12.45 -8.56
C ILE A 16 4.77 -11.68 -8.74
N GLU A 17 5.79 -12.20 -9.43
CA GLU A 17 7.04 -11.45 -9.65
C GLU A 17 6.82 -10.16 -10.47
N ASP A 18 5.82 -10.13 -11.35
CA ASP A 18 5.27 -8.93 -12.00
C ASP A 18 4.04 -8.37 -11.26
N SER A 19 4.01 -8.48 -9.91
CA SER A 19 2.82 -8.15 -9.13
C SER A 19 2.43 -6.68 -9.29
N PRO A 20 1.21 -6.40 -9.80
CA PRO A 20 0.63 -5.06 -9.83
C PRO A 20 0.63 -4.40 -8.45
N ILE A 21 0.65 -5.18 -7.36
CA ILE A 21 0.60 -4.70 -5.98
C ILE A 21 1.83 -3.86 -5.62
N LYS A 22 3.04 -4.29 -6.02
CA LYS A 22 4.28 -3.55 -5.68
C LYS A 22 4.27 -2.18 -6.35
N ASN A 23 3.91 -2.13 -7.62
CA ASN A 23 3.83 -0.88 -8.38
C ASN A 23 2.69 0.00 -7.84
N LEU A 24 1.52 -0.60 -7.55
CA LEU A 24 0.36 0.09 -6.98
C LEU A 24 0.71 0.77 -5.64
N LEU A 25 1.33 0.04 -4.71
CA LEU A 25 1.68 0.57 -3.39
C LEU A 25 2.79 1.62 -3.46
N THR A 26 3.78 1.42 -4.33
CA THR A 26 4.87 2.39 -4.49
C THR A 26 4.35 3.69 -5.10
N SER A 27 3.55 3.62 -6.16
CA SER A 27 2.94 4.81 -6.78
C SER A 27 2.00 5.53 -5.81
N ALA A 28 1.18 4.79 -5.08
CA ALA A 28 0.30 5.35 -4.05
C ALA A 28 1.08 6.10 -2.97
N LEU A 29 2.14 5.48 -2.44
CA LEU A 29 2.97 6.08 -1.42
C LEU A 29 3.68 7.33 -1.93
N THR A 30 4.22 7.30 -3.16
CA THR A 30 4.84 8.49 -3.77
C THR A 30 3.87 9.66 -3.85
N VAL A 31 2.64 9.42 -4.34
CA VAL A 31 1.63 10.49 -4.44
C VAL A 31 1.25 11.06 -3.08
N THR A 32 1.01 10.20 -2.08
CA THR A 32 0.68 10.67 -0.73
C THR A 32 1.85 11.43 -0.10
N LEU A 33 3.10 10.95 -0.22
CA LEU A 33 4.26 11.63 0.33
C LEU A 33 4.58 12.96 -0.37
N ASP A 34 4.39 13.06 -1.68
CA ASP A 34 4.60 14.31 -2.41
C ASP A 34 3.61 15.39 -1.99
N LYS A 35 2.34 15.04 -1.78
CA LYS A 35 1.35 15.97 -1.20
C LYS A 35 1.73 16.39 0.22
N GLN A 36 2.04 15.41 1.06
CA GLN A 36 2.40 15.64 2.45
C GLN A 36 3.63 16.53 2.58
N LYS A 37 4.61 16.39 1.69
CA LYS A 37 5.80 17.26 1.67
C LYS A 37 5.44 18.74 1.50
N ALA A 38 4.54 19.08 0.57
CA ALA A 38 4.13 20.47 0.36
C ALA A 38 3.42 21.04 1.60
N THR A 39 2.48 20.29 2.15
CA THR A 39 1.74 20.70 3.36
C THR A 39 2.68 20.86 4.56
N LEU A 40 3.61 19.93 4.78
CA LEU A 40 4.58 20.04 5.87
C LEU A 40 5.51 21.25 5.72
N GLN A 41 5.87 21.64 4.50
CA GLN A 41 6.65 22.85 4.25
C GLN A 41 5.87 24.10 4.66
N GLU A 42 4.59 24.20 4.29
CA GLU A 42 3.72 25.31 4.68
C GLU A 42 3.58 25.41 6.21
N LEU A 43 3.42 24.28 6.90
CA LEU A 43 3.33 24.24 8.36
C LEU A 43 4.62 24.69 9.05
N ILE A 44 5.77 24.29 8.52
CA ILE A 44 7.07 24.71 9.03
C ILE A 44 7.25 26.22 8.85
N GLU A 45 6.88 26.76 7.69
CA GLU A 45 6.94 28.19 7.41
C GLU A 45 6.02 28.99 8.34
N ALA A 46 4.75 28.58 8.49
CA ALA A 46 3.80 29.21 9.39
C ALA A 46 4.29 29.20 10.85
N ARG A 47 4.87 28.10 11.32
CA ARG A 47 5.50 28.04 12.64
C ARG A 47 6.68 29.01 12.77
N ASN A 48 7.57 29.04 11.77
CA ASN A 48 8.74 29.92 11.78
C ASN A 48 8.37 31.41 11.77
N ASN A 49 7.25 31.75 11.12
CA ASN A 49 6.71 33.11 11.10
C ASN A 49 5.96 33.50 12.39
N GLY A 50 5.71 32.53 13.28
CA GLY A 50 4.94 32.72 14.50
C GLY A 50 3.42 32.68 14.30
N ASP A 51 2.95 32.27 13.11
CA ASP A 51 1.53 32.10 12.78
C ASP A 51 0.94 30.83 13.43
N LEU A 52 1.79 29.87 13.79
CA LEU A 52 1.45 28.68 14.56
C LEU A 52 2.26 28.60 15.86
N THR A 53 1.58 28.28 16.96
CA THR A 53 2.28 27.88 18.18
C THR A 53 2.92 26.50 18.00
N ASN A 54 3.87 26.15 18.87
CA ASN A 54 4.45 24.80 18.85
C ASN A 54 3.39 23.72 19.10
N GLU A 55 2.39 24.00 19.93
CA GLU A 55 1.33 23.05 20.26
C GLU A 55 0.38 22.84 19.08
N ASP A 56 0.00 23.93 18.40
CA ASP A 56 -0.82 23.85 17.19
C ASP A 56 -0.08 23.16 16.04
N PHE A 57 1.23 23.41 15.90
CA PHE A 57 2.05 22.73 14.89
C PHE A 57 2.07 21.22 15.10
N GLU A 58 2.32 20.74 16.33
CA GLU A 58 2.32 19.29 16.62
C GLU A 58 0.95 18.65 16.39
N LEU A 59 -0.14 19.35 16.74
CA LEU A 59 -1.50 18.90 16.46
C LEU A 59 -1.76 18.76 14.97
N GLU A 60 -1.24 19.69 14.17
CA GLU A 60 -1.40 19.70 12.73
C GLU A 60 -0.54 18.61 12.05
N ILE A 61 0.66 18.34 12.55
CA ILE A 61 1.46 17.17 12.13
C ILE A 61 0.70 15.86 12.40
N LEU A 62 0.06 15.74 13.56
CA LEU A 62 -0.74 14.57 13.88
C LEU A 62 -1.96 14.44 12.95
N ARG A 63 -2.62 15.55 12.64
CA ARG A 63 -3.74 15.60 11.68
C ARG A 63 -3.30 15.13 10.30
N GLU A 64 -2.18 15.63 9.80
CA GLU A 64 -1.64 15.25 8.48
C GLU A 64 -1.23 13.78 8.41
N LYS A 65 -0.67 13.23 9.49
CA LYS A 65 -0.43 11.79 9.61
C LYS A 65 -1.73 10.99 9.47
N GLN A 66 -2.81 11.40 10.13
CA GLN A 66 -4.10 10.72 10.04
C GLN A 66 -4.70 10.79 8.64
N ILE A 67 -4.53 11.92 7.94
CA ILE A 67 -4.94 12.06 6.53
C ILE A 67 -4.16 11.10 5.65
N ALA A 68 -2.83 11.05 5.79
CA ALA A 68 -2.00 10.11 5.04
C ALA A 68 -2.38 8.65 5.31
N GLU A 69 -2.66 8.30 6.57
CA GLU A 69 -3.16 6.97 6.94
C GLU A 69 -4.50 6.66 6.25
N ALA A 70 -5.44 7.60 6.23
CA ALA A 70 -6.73 7.45 5.57
C ALA A 70 -6.60 7.29 4.05
N GLU A 71 -5.73 8.05 3.39
CA GLU A 71 -5.43 7.88 1.96
C GLU A 71 -4.85 6.48 1.68
N MET A 72 -3.95 6.01 2.56
CA MET A 72 -3.31 4.69 2.43
C MET A 72 -4.25 3.51 2.70
N LEU A 73 -5.34 3.69 3.47
CA LEU A 73 -6.32 2.62 3.73
C LEU A 73 -6.94 2.08 2.44
N THR A 74 -7.24 2.93 1.47
CA THR A 74 -7.81 2.51 0.17
C THR A 74 -6.83 1.58 -0.58
N TRP A 75 -5.54 1.87 -0.50
CA TRP A 75 -4.49 1.08 -1.12
C TRP A 75 -4.25 -0.23 -0.38
N GLN A 76 -4.33 -0.23 0.96
CA GLN A 76 -4.27 -1.45 1.77
C GLN A 76 -5.42 -2.41 1.43
N ILE A 77 -6.64 -1.89 1.23
CA ILE A 77 -7.79 -2.70 0.80
C ILE A 77 -7.55 -3.28 -0.59
N SER A 78 -7.05 -2.48 -1.52
CA SER A 78 -6.72 -2.92 -2.88
C SER A 78 -5.67 -4.03 -2.86
N ALA A 79 -4.57 -3.85 -2.12
CA ALA A 79 -3.55 -4.87 -1.95
C ALA A 79 -4.10 -6.16 -1.34
N LYS A 80 -4.98 -6.06 -0.33
CA LYS A 80 -5.65 -7.23 0.27
C LYS A 80 -6.52 -7.96 -0.74
N SER A 81 -7.24 -7.24 -1.61
CA SER A 81 -8.05 -7.84 -2.68
C SER A 81 -7.18 -8.63 -3.67
N GLU A 82 -6.04 -8.08 -4.07
CA GLU A 82 -5.11 -8.76 -4.97
C GLU A 82 -4.52 -10.03 -4.34
N VAL A 83 -4.14 -9.99 -3.06
CA VAL A 83 -3.73 -11.20 -2.32
C VAL A 83 -4.85 -12.24 -2.30
N GLN A 84 -6.10 -11.83 -2.09
CA GLN A 84 -7.23 -12.76 -2.08
C GLN A 84 -7.46 -13.41 -3.44
N LYS A 85 -7.26 -12.69 -4.55
CA LYS A 85 -7.33 -13.26 -5.91
C LYS A 85 -6.29 -14.37 -6.10
N ILE A 86 -5.06 -14.16 -5.60
CA ILE A 86 -4.00 -15.17 -5.64
C ILE A 86 -4.44 -16.41 -4.85
N VAL A 87 -4.90 -16.25 -3.60
CA VAL A 87 -5.38 -17.37 -2.78
C VAL A 87 -6.47 -18.16 -3.50
N ASN A 88 -7.48 -17.48 -4.04
CA ASN A 88 -8.58 -18.13 -4.75
C ASN A 88 -8.08 -18.90 -5.98
N LYS A 89 -7.16 -18.31 -6.74
CA LYS A 89 -6.58 -18.94 -7.94
C LYS A 89 -5.75 -20.17 -7.58
N THR A 90 -4.91 -20.08 -6.54
CA THR A 90 -4.15 -21.21 -6.01
C THR A 90 -5.06 -22.38 -5.66
N PHE A 91 -6.15 -22.13 -4.93
CA PHE A 91 -7.10 -23.17 -4.55
C PHE A 91 -7.86 -23.73 -5.76
N SER A 92 -8.28 -22.89 -6.71
CA SER A 92 -8.92 -23.36 -7.94
C SER A 92 -8.00 -24.30 -8.71
N THR A 93 -6.74 -23.89 -8.96
CA THR A 93 -5.76 -24.70 -9.68
C THR A 93 -5.43 -25.99 -8.94
N LEU A 94 -5.35 -25.95 -7.60
CA LEU A 94 -5.14 -27.16 -6.78
C LEU A 94 -6.30 -28.14 -6.96
N VAL A 95 -7.55 -27.67 -6.90
CA VAL A 95 -8.74 -28.51 -7.09
C VAL A 95 -8.77 -29.08 -8.51
N ASP A 96 -8.56 -28.26 -9.53
CA ASP A 96 -8.53 -28.68 -10.94
C ASP A 96 -7.43 -29.72 -11.24
N THR A 97 -6.36 -29.74 -10.44
CA THR A 97 -5.26 -30.71 -10.58
C THR A 97 -5.52 -32.03 -9.85
N LEU A 98 -6.37 -32.01 -8.82
CA LEU A 98 -6.67 -33.17 -7.96
C LEU A 98 -7.92 -33.94 -8.39
N VAL A 99 -8.81 -33.30 -9.16
CA VAL A 99 -10.06 -33.85 -9.69
C VAL A 99 -9.91 -34.15 -11.18
#